data_AF-A0A0M2M3D2-F1
#
_entry.id   AF-A0A0M2M3D2-F1
#
_cell.length_a   1.000
_cell.length_b   1.000
_cell.length_c   1.000
_cell.angle_alpha   90.00
_cell.angle_beta   90.00
_cell.angle_gamma   90.00
#
_symmetry.space_group_name_H-M   'P 1'
#
loop_
_entity.id
_entity.type
_entity.pdbx_description
1 polymer ?
#
loop_
_entity_poly.entity_id
_entity_poly.type
_entity_poly.pdbx_seq_one_letter_code
_entity_poly.pdbx_strand_id
1 'polypeptide(L)'
;MRTSPRRGECGAVRLRRIFAWAVAICSITTATTAMSALSAAQAQERAGAVLYIAPHADDEFQFWAQAESRRLDYKIFATMTLGEQSGFCDPALYSTAIQEDLGEAAPEPTPAGRWTESCEAARVESAVRFYETMSETDPTLPGDFGEPETFVLDTGGVELCRTDADGPAARSNCDERLRRVLVFHDRGERGALVFFNLGDGDLDQQRVSLAIRQLLENRGDWGLAAQLPVEGIVGAYAHEGGFYPCFDYPHPDHIAVHETLWSVDFGSGPQMGATCTLDPRRSLTREVSAASRGAASTLGPHGERIGAHNRFYGWLHADVYPFSRFSEQTLFHRLQSYWVRFNDSR
;
A
#
# COMPACT_ATOMS: atom_id res chain seq x y z
N MET A 1 49.23 -15.62 -78.16
CA MET A 1 47.76 -15.65 -78.03
C MET A 1 47.39 -15.71 -76.55
N ARG A 2 46.87 -14.63 -75.98
CA ARG A 2 46.41 -14.55 -74.58
C ARG A 2 44.95 -15.00 -74.52
N THR A 3 44.66 -16.06 -73.78
CA THR A 3 43.31 -16.53 -73.49
C THR A 3 42.70 -15.68 -72.37
N SER A 4 41.64 -14.95 -72.71
CA SER A 4 40.86 -14.13 -71.78
C SER A 4 40.01 -15.03 -70.86
N PRO A 5 39.99 -14.81 -69.53
CA PRO A 5 39.16 -15.61 -68.62
C PRO A 5 37.67 -15.27 -68.81
N ARG A 6 36.85 -16.33 -68.89
CA ARG A 6 35.40 -16.28 -69.09
C ARG A 6 34.72 -15.54 -67.93
N ARG A 7 34.07 -14.41 -68.22
CA ARG A 7 33.30 -13.56 -67.27
C ARG A 7 31.98 -14.18 -66.75
N GLY A 8 31.78 -15.50 -66.88
CA GLY A 8 30.47 -16.14 -66.64
C GLY A 8 30.21 -16.69 -65.25
N GLU A 9 31.25 -17.00 -64.45
CA GLU A 9 31.08 -17.81 -63.22
C GLU A 9 31.02 -16.99 -61.92
N CYS A 10 31.27 -15.68 -61.97
CA CYS A 10 31.33 -14.84 -60.77
C CYS A 10 29.94 -14.43 -60.21
N GLY A 11 28.89 -14.51 -61.03
CA GLY A 11 27.52 -14.10 -60.64
C GLY A 11 26.79 -15.10 -59.75
N ALA A 12 26.91 -16.40 -60.05
CA ALA A 12 26.15 -17.46 -59.37
C ALA A 12 26.57 -17.65 -57.90
N VAL A 13 27.87 -17.47 -57.59
CA VAL A 13 28.40 -17.59 -56.22
C VAL A 13 27.94 -16.41 -55.34
N ARG A 14 27.85 -15.20 -55.92
CA ARG A 14 27.36 -14.00 -55.22
C ARG A 14 25.88 -14.11 -54.86
N LEU A 15 25.03 -14.60 -55.77
CA LEU A 15 23.60 -14.76 -55.50
C LEU A 15 23.33 -15.78 -54.38
N ARG A 16 24.04 -16.92 -54.37
CA ARG A 16 23.89 -17.94 -53.31
C ARG A 16 24.28 -17.41 -51.93
N ARG A 17 25.34 -16.60 -51.84
CA ARG A 17 25.74 -15.97 -50.57
C ARG A 17 24.70 -14.96 -50.08
N ILE A 18 24.17 -14.11 -50.97
CA ILE A 18 23.13 -13.14 -50.62
C ILE A 18 21.86 -13.85 -50.12
N PHE A 19 21.45 -14.94 -50.79
CA PHE A 19 20.27 -15.71 -50.39
C PHE A 19 20.48 -16.42 -49.04
N ALA A 20 21.66 -17.00 -48.80
CA ALA A 20 21.99 -17.62 -47.51
C ALA A 20 21.98 -16.61 -46.35
N TRP A 21 22.50 -15.40 -46.57
CA TRP A 21 22.45 -14.33 -45.56
C TRP A 21 21.02 -13.84 -45.31
N ALA A 22 20.18 -13.72 -46.35
CA ALA A 22 18.77 -13.34 -46.19
C ALA A 22 17.98 -14.36 -45.36
N VAL A 23 18.22 -15.66 -45.60
CA VAL A 23 17.59 -16.76 -44.83
C VAL A 23 18.08 -16.75 -43.38
N ALA A 24 19.38 -16.56 -43.13
CA ALA A 24 19.91 -16.48 -41.77
C ALA A 24 19.34 -15.29 -40.99
N ILE A 25 19.25 -14.11 -41.62
CA ILE A 25 18.67 -12.90 -40.99
C ILE A 25 17.19 -13.13 -40.68
N CYS A 26 16.39 -13.66 -41.62
CA CYS A 26 14.98 -13.96 -41.39
C CYS A 26 14.78 -15.00 -40.27
N SER A 27 15.65 -16.00 -40.18
CA SER A 27 15.57 -17.01 -39.12
C SER A 27 15.86 -16.41 -37.74
N ILE A 28 16.83 -15.50 -37.64
CA ILE A 28 17.16 -14.80 -36.40
C ILE A 28 16.03 -13.88 -35.98
N THR A 29 15.46 -13.07 -36.89
CA THR A 29 14.33 -12.19 -36.55
C THR A 29 13.07 -12.97 -36.18
N THR A 30 12.82 -14.12 -36.81
CA THR A 30 11.68 -14.98 -36.46
C THR A 30 11.87 -15.65 -35.10
N ALA A 31 13.10 -16.07 -34.77
CA ALA A 31 13.40 -16.65 -33.46
C ALA A 31 13.32 -15.62 -32.33
N THR A 32 13.78 -14.38 -32.54
CA THR A 32 13.68 -13.32 -31.52
C THR A 32 12.25 -12.83 -31.32
N THR A 33 11.43 -12.73 -32.38
CA THR A 33 10.00 -12.40 -32.23
C THR A 33 9.22 -13.53 -31.57
N ALA A 34 9.51 -14.79 -31.90
CA ALA A 34 8.86 -15.94 -31.27
C ALA A 34 9.23 -16.06 -29.78
N MET A 35 10.49 -15.84 -29.40
CA MET A 35 10.90 -15.81 -27.99
C MET A 35 10.31 -14.62 -27.24
N SER A 36 10.17 -13.46 -27.88
CA SER A 36 9.52 -12.29 -27.28
C SER A 36 8.02 -12.52 -27.09
N ALA A 37 7.36 -13.17 -28.05
CA ALA A 37 5.95 -13.54 -27.95
C ALA A 37 5.72 -14.62 -26.88
N LEU A 38 6.61 -15.63 -26.77
CA LEU A 38 6.54 -16.61 -25.68
C LEU A 38 6.81 -15.96 -24.32
N SER A 39 7.78 -15.06 -24.21
CA SER A 39 8.08 -14.33 -22.98
C SER A 39 6.92 -13.41 -22.57
N ALA A 40 6.29 -12.72 -23.52
CA ALA A 40 5.08 -11.92 -23.28
C ALA A 40 3.85 -12.78 -22.94
N ALA A 41 3.75 -13.99 -23.50
CA ALA A 41 2.69 -14.94 -23.17
C ALA A 41 2.91 -15.64 -21.81
N GLN A 42 4.16 -15.90 -21.43
CA GLN A 42 4.52 -16.43 -20.10
C GLN A 42 4.52 -15.35 -19.02
N ALA A 43 4.80 -14.11 -19.39
CA ALA A 43 4.51 -12.91 -18.62
C ALA A 43 3.05 -12.45 -18.84
N GLN A 44 2.13 -13.39 -19.10
CA GLN A 44 0.80 -13.26 -18.50
C GLN A 44 1.04 -13.19 -16.99
N GLU A 45 1.30 -11.97 -16.51
CA GLU A 45 1.27 -11.57 -15.11
C GLU A 45 0.04 -12.27 -14.53
N ARG A 46 0.30 -13.27 -13.68
CA ARG A 46 -0.78 -13.99 -13.03
C ARG A 46 -1.46 -12.99 -12.12
N ALA A 47 -2.77 -12.83 -12.29
CA ALA A 47 -3.56 -12.03 -11.37
C ALA A 47 -3.36 -12.61 -9.97
N GLY A 48 -3.00 -11.74 -9.03
CA GLY A 48 -2.74 -12.09 -7.64
C GLY A 48 -3.35 -11.06 -6.71
N ALA A 49 -3.43 -11.39 -5.43
CA ALA A 49 -3.81 -10.45 -4.39
C ALA A 49 -2.55 -9.98 -3.63
N VAL A 50 -2.49 -8.70 -3.27
CA VAL A 50 -1.45 -8.16 -2.40
C VAL A 50 -2.12 -7.49 -1.21
N LEU A 51 -1.65 -7.83 0.00
CA LEU A 51 -2.13 -7.24 1.24
C LEU A 51 -1.22 -6.06 1.62
N TYR A 52 -1.80 -4.90 1.87
CA TYR A 52 -1.12 -3.70 2.34
C TYR A 52 -1.59 -3.42 3.76
N ILE A 53 -0.69 -3.50 4.74
CA ILE A 53 -1.01 -3.47 6.16
C ILE A 53 -0.55 -2.15 6.78
N ALA A 54 -1.51 -1.32 7.16
CA ALA A 54 -1.31 -0.06 7.86
C ALA A 54 -1.71 -0.21 9.35
N PRO A 55 -0.95 0.37 10.29
CA PRO A 55 -1.42 0.53 11.67
C PRO A 55 -2.67 1.39 11.73
N HIS A 56 -2.63 2.59 11.14
CA HIS A 56 -3.69 3.59 11.21
C HIS A 56 -4.17 4.08 9.83
N ALA A 57 -5.36 4.69 9.82
CA ALA A 57 -5.96 5.32 8.65
C ALA A 57 -5.34 6.70 8.39
N ASP A 58 -4.34 6.77 7.50
CA ASP A 58 -3.48 7.91 7.11
C ASP A 58 -2.04 7.44 6.79
N ASP A 59 -1.70 6.21 7.17
CA ASP A 59 -0.39 5.59 6.96
C ASP A 59 -0.20 4.97 5.57
N GLU A 60 -1.27 4.75 4.81
CA GLU A 60 -1.20 3.98 3.56
C GLU A 60 -0.24 4.56 2.52
N PHE A 61 0.04 5.86 2.59
CA PHE A 61 1.01 6.46 1.69
C PHE A 61 2.45 6.02 1.98
N GLN A 62 2.76 5.43 3.13
CA GLN A 62 4.11 4.97 3.52
C GLN A 62 4.64 3.81 2.66
N PHE A 63 3.75 3.02 2.04
CA PHE A 63 4.10 1.92 1.14
C PHE A 63 3.61 2.12 -0.30
N TRP A 64 3.22 3.34 -0.67
CA TRP A 64 2.54 3.64 -1.93
C TRP A 64 3.32 3.21 -3.19
N ALA A 65 4.65 3.25 -3.16
CA ALA A 65 5.50 2.83 -4.28
C ALA A 65 5.42 1.32 -4.59
N GLN A 66 4.85 0.51 -3.68
CA GLN A 66 4.51 -0.89 -3.94
C GLN A 66 3.09 -1.06 -4.46
N ALA A 67 2.19 -0.10 -4.24
CA ALA A 67 0.77 -0.19 -4.58
C ALA A 67 0.43 0.39 -5.96
N GLU A 68 1.03 1.53 -6.31
CA GLU A 68 0.66 2.27 -7.52
C GLU A 68 1.01 1.53 -8.83
N SER A 69 0.19 1.74 -9.85
CA SER A 69 0.38 1.31 -11.23
C SER A 69 0.51 -0.21 -11.43
N ARG A 70 -0.07 -1.02 -10.54
CA ARG A 70 -0.07 -2.49 -10.61
C ARG A 70 -1.41 -3.01 -11.11
N ARG A 71 -1.55 -3.11 -12.43
CA ARG A 71 -2.84 -3.36 -13.11
C ARG A 71 -3.48 -4.72 -12.81
N LEU A 72 -2.68 -5.73 -12.46
CA LEU A 72 -3.15 -7.11 -12.33
C LEU A 72 -3.24 -7.60 -10.89
N ASP A 73 -2.96 -6.70 -9.93
CA ASP A 73 -3.05 -7.01 -8.51
C ASP A 73 -4.41 -6.57 -7.96
N TYR A 74 -5.13 -7.51 -7.35
CA TYR A 74 -6.24 -7.21 -6.46
C TYR A 74 -5.67 -6.70 -5.12
N LYS A 75 -5.93 -5.44 -4.77
CA LYS A 75 -5.27 -4.78 -3.63
C LYS A 75 -6.18 -4.82 -2.41
N ILE A 76 -5.70 -5.41 -1.33
CA ILE A 76 -6.40 -5.41 -0.05
C ILE A 76 -5.63 -4.45 0.86
N PHE A 77 -6.17 -3.26 1.06
CA PHE A 77 -5.62 -2.32 2.04
C PHE A 77 -6.29 -2.57 3.38
N ALA A 78 -5.53 -3.00 4.37
CA ALA A 78 -6.02 -3.32 5.69
C ALA A 78 -5.40 -2.40 6.74
N THR A 79 -6.24 -1.75 7.53
CA THR A 79 -5.82 -0.95 8.67
C THR A 79 -6.10 -1.70 9.97
N MET A 80 -5.11 -1.78 10.86
CA MET A 80 -5.19 -2.58 12.08
C MET A 80 -6.00 -1.91 13.20
N THR A 81 -5.98 -0.58 13.26
CA THR A 81 -6.75 0.23 14.22
C THR A 81 -7.50 1.33 13.47
N LEU A 82 -8.38 2.06 14.14
CA LEU A 82 -9.10 3.17 13.49
C LEU A 82 -8.41 4.52 13.74
N GLY A 83 -7.26 4.54 14.42
CA GLY A 83 -6.60 5.78 14.83
C GLY A 83 -7.39 6.53 15.91
N GLU A 84 -8.17 5.80 16.71
CA GLU A 84 -9.12 6.39 17.65
C GLU A 84 -8.48 7.05 18.88
N GLN A 85 -7.18 6.82 19.12
CA GLN A 85 -6.42 7.43 20.22
C GLN A 85 -5.93 8.85 19.86
N SER A 86 -5.95 9.21 18.57
CA SER A 86 -5.41 10.49 18.09
C SER A 86 -5.93 11.68 18.90
N GLY A 87 -5.00 12.55 19.31
CA GLY A 87 -5.34 13.80 19.99
C GLY A 87 -6.34 14.66 19.22
N PHE A 88 -6.30 14.58 17.89
CA PHE A 88 -7.16 15.35 16.99
C PHE A 88 -8.61 14.87 16.97
N CYS A 89 -8.94 13.75 17.62
CA CYS A 89 -10.31 13.39 17.89
C CYS A 89 -10.93 14.18 19.05
N ASP A 90 -10.14 14.91 19.85
CA ASP A 90 -10.67 15.84 20.84
C ASP A 90 -11.36 17.04 20.14
N PRO A 91 -12.63 17.37 20.45
CA PRO A 91 -13.36 18.43 19.77
C PRO A 91 -12.68 19.81 19.85
N ALA A 92 -12.00 20.12 20.96
CA ALA A 92 -11.32 21.40 21.11
C ALA A 92 -10.10 21.47 20.19
N LEU A 93 -9.28 20.42 20.16
CA LEU A 93 -8.14 20.36 19.23
C LEU A 93 -8.61 20.33 17.77
N TYR A 94 -9.57 19.47 17.44
CA TYR A 94 -10.17 19.36 16.11
C TYR A 94 -10.60 20.72 15.56
N SER A 95 -11.38 21.48 16.35
CA SER A 95 -11.92 22.79 15.93
C SER A 95 -10.85 23.84 15.62
N THR A 96 -9.64 23.66 16.15
CA THR A 96 -8.49 24.54 15.90
C THR A 96 -7.53 24.00 14.85
N ALA A 97 -7.59 22.69 14.59
CA ALA A 97 -6.70 22.00 13.67
C ALA A 97 -7.22 22.02 12.23
N ILE A 98 -8.53 21.85 12.04
CA ILE A 98 -9.12 21.78 10.70
C ILE A 98 -9.06 23.14 9.98
N GLN A 99 -8.68 23.12 8.71
CA GLN A 99 -8.51 24.29 7.85
C GLN A 99 -9.46 24.23 6.64
N GLU A 100 -10.76 24.21 6.91
CA GLU A 100 -11.81 24.15 5.88
C GLU A 100 -11.75 25.34 4.90
N ASP A 101 -11.31 26.51 5.38
CA ASP A 101 -11.09 27.70 4.55
C ASP A 101 -9.95 27.54 3.55
N LEU A 102 -9.01 26.65 3.84
CA LEU A 102 -7.97 26.20 2.90
C LEU A 102 -8.39 24.96 2.10
N GLY A 103 -9.61 24.46 2.25
CA GLY A 103 -10.14 23.37 1.43
C GLY A 103 -9.98 21.97 2.02
N GLU A 104 -9.60 21.84 3.30
CA GLU A 104 -9.76 20.57 4.01
C GLU A 104 -11.24 20.18 4.06
N ALA A 105 -11.51 18.87 3.97
CA ALA A 105 -12.84 18.32 4.13
C ALA A 105 -13.04 17.93 5.60
N ALA A 106 -14.05 18.50 6.24
CA ALA A 106 -14.47 18.04 7.55
C ALA A 106 -14.98 16.60 7.46
N PRO A 107 -14.53 15.69 8.35
CA PRO A 107 -15.10 14.36 8.40
C PRO A 107 -16.54 14.40 8.91
N GLU A 108 -17.35 13.48 8.40
CA GLU A 108 -18.73 13.21 8.77
C GLU A 108 -18.83 11.76 9.30
N PRO A 109 -19.11 11.56 10.61
CA PRO A 109 -19.42 12.57 11.61
C PRO A 109 -18.19 13.34 12.11
N THR A 110 -18.40 14.54 12.63
CA THR A 110 -17.38 15.26 13.40
C THR A 110 -16.98 14.44 14.64
N PRO A 111 -15.68 14.28 14.95
CA PRO A 111 -15.24 13.50 16.10
C PRO A 111 -15.69 14.15 17.42
N ALA A 112 -16.36 13.37 18.28
CA ALA A 112 -16.83 13.82 19.60
C ALA A 112 -15.83 13.56 20.74
N GLY A 113 -14.66 13.00 20.44
CA GLY A 113 -13.65 12.60 21.42
C GLY A 113 -12.88 11.36 21.00
N ARG A 114 -11.73 11.12 21.62
CA ARG A 114 -10.95 9.88 21.49
C ARG A 114 -11.79 8.66 21.84
N TRP A 115 -11.54 7.54 21.17
CA TRP A 115 -12.17 6.24 21.38
C TRP A 115 -13.70 6.19 21.19
N THR A 116 -14.30 7.26 20.68
CA THR A 116 -15.74 7.33 20.36
C THR A 116 -16.03 6.74 18.99
N GLU A 117 -17.25 6.22 18.79
CA GLU A 117 -17.70 5.76 17.47
C GLU A 117 -17.63 6.86 16.41
N SER A 118 -17.84 8.13 16.79
CA SER A 118 -17.71 9.26 15.87
C SER A 118 -16.28 9.51 15.40
N CYS A 119 -15.28 9.34 16.27
CA CYS A 119 -13.87 9.45 15.89
C CYS A 119 -13.47 8.28 14.97
N GLU A 120 -13.87 7.07 15.33
CA GLU A 120 -13.66 5.87 14.51
C GLU A 120 -14.28 6.03 13.11
N ALA A 121 -15.53 6.50 13.02
CA ALA A 121 -16.21 6.73 11.75
C ALA A 121 -15.56 7.86 10.93
N ALA A 122 -15.17 8.97 11.58
CA ALA A 122 -14.46 10.07 10.93
C ALA A 122 -13.17 9.59 10.24
N ARG A 123 -12.38 8.76 10.92
CA ARG A 123 -11.12 8.21 10.40
C ARG A 123 -11.35 7.27 9.22
N VAL A 124 -12.34 6.38 9.32
CA VAL A 124 -12.74 5.49 8.21
C VAL A 124 -13.20 6.32 7.00
N GLU A 125 -14.02 7.34 7.20
CA GLU A 125 -14.51 8.18 6.11
C GLU A 125 -13.35 8.93 5.43
N SER A 126 -12.44 9.54 6.19
CA SER A 126 -11.24 10.18 5.65
C SER A 126 -10.41 9.24 4.77
N ALA A 127 -10.25 7.97 5.20
CA ALA A 127 -9.55 6.96 4.41
C ALA A 127 -10.30 6.57 3.13
N VAL A 128 -11.60 6.33 3.21
CA VAL A 128 -12.43 6.02 2.03
C VAL A 128 -12.31 7.15 1.01
N ARG A 129 -12.46 8.42 1.43
CA ARG A 129 -12.33 9.61 0.56
C ARG A 129 -10.93 9.76 -0.04
N PHE A 130 -9.90 9.45 0.73
CA PHE A 130 -8.53 9.42 0.25
C PHE A 130 -8.39 8.41 -0.90
N TYR A 131 -8.83 7.17 -0.73
CA TYR A 131 -8.74 6.14 -1.77
C TYR A 131 -9.61 6.45 -3.00
N GLU A 132 -10.84 6.94 -2.81
CA GLU A 132 -11.71 7.41 -3.91
C GLU A 132 -10.94 8.40 -4.79
N THR A 133 -10.35 9.43 -4.18
CA THR A 133 -9.62 10.50 -4.87
C THR A 133 -8.32 10.00 -5.50
N MET A 134 -7.56 9.15 -4.80
CA MET A 134 -6.33 8.58 -5.34
C MET A 134 -6.61 7.69 -6.57
N SER A 135 -7.75 6.99 -6.59
CA SER A 135 -8.15 6.15 -7.72
C SER A 135 -8.48 6.93 -9.00
N GLU A 136 -8.81 8.23 -8.89
CA GLU A 136 -9.01 9.10 -10.07
C GLU A 136 -7.69 9.33 -10.82
N THR A 137 -6.57 9.36 -10.10
CA THR A 137 -5.23 9.52 -10.69
C THR A 137 -4.64 8.18 -11.11
N ASP A 138 -4.82 7.15 -10.29
CA ASP A 138 -4.38 5.79 -10.58
C ASP A 138 -5.59 4.83 -10.60
N PRO A 139 -6.16 4.56 -11.79
CA PRO A 139 -7.34 3.72 -11.91
C PRO A 139 -7.07 2.24 -11.58
N THR A 140 -5.82 1.85 -11.27
CA THR A 140 -5.50 0.50 -10.79
C THR A 140 -5.76 0.32 -9.29
N LEU A 141 -6.01 1.41 -8.57
CA LEU A 141 -6.36 1.38 -7.16
C LEU A 141 -7.88 1.19 -6.98
N PRO A 142 -8.33 0.51 -5.91
CA PRO A 142 -9.72 0.53 -5.51
C PRO A 142 -10.13 1.94 -5.08
N GLY A 143 -11.35 2.34 -5.41
CA GLY A 143 -11.86 3.69 -5.13
C GLY A 143 -13.30 3.96 -5.58
N ASP A 144 -14.03 2.96 -6.09
CA ASP A 144 -15.48 3.05 -6.30
C ASP A 144 -16.17 2.17 -5.26
N PHE A 145 -16.29 2.71 -4.04
CA PHE A 145 -16.81 1.98 -2.90
C PHE A 145 -18.33 2.13 -2.73
N GLY A 146 -18.96 1.09 -2.21
CA GLY A 146 -20.32 1.13 -1.68
C GLY A 146 -20.37 1.25 -0.17
N GLU A 147 -21.55 0.97 0.39
CA GLU A 147 -21.70 0.79 1.84
C GLU A 147 -20.81 -0.36 2.31
N PRO A 148 -20.20 -0.25 3.51
CA PRO A 148 -19.37 -1.32 4.03
C PRO A 148 -20.21 -2.53 4.44
N GLU A 149 -19.65 -3.70 4.21
CA GLU A 149 -20.08 -4.91 4.89
C GLU A 149 -19.41 -5.00 6.26
N THR A 150 -20.13 -5.56 7.23
CA THR A 150 -19.62 -5.72 8.60
C THR A 150 -19.48 -7.19 8.93
N PHE A 151 -18.28 -7.57 9.35
CA PHE A 151 -17.94 -8.91 9.82
C PHE A 151 -17.54 -8.87 11.30
N VAL A 152 -17.52 -10.05 11.90
CA VAL A 152 -17.05 -10.26 13.27
C VAL A 152 -15.72 -11.00 13.20
N LEU A 153 -14.70 -10.43 13.84
CA LEU A 153 -13.40 -11.04 14.00
C LEU A 153 -13.49 -12.24 14.94
N ASP A 154 -13.19 -13.44 14.43
CA ASP A 154 -12.93 -14.59 15.31
C ASP A 154 -11.58 -14.39 15.98
N THR A 155 -11.59 -14.18 17.30
CA THR A 155 -10.35 -13.90 18.03
C THR A 155 -9.58 -15.17 18.39
N GLY A 156 -10.17 -16.37 18.24
CA GLY A 156 -9.52 -17.62 18.66
C GLY A 156 -9.08 -17.62 20.13
N GLY A 157 -9.71 -16.80 20.98
CA GLY A 157 -9.33 -16.62 22.38
C GLY A 157 -8.28 -15.54 22.65
N VAL A 158 -7.78 -14.84 21.62
CA VAL A 158 -7.00 -13.60 21.82
C VAL A 158 -7.90 -12.54 22.45
N GLU A 159 -7.42 -11.95 23.54
CA GLU A 159 -8.12 -10.89 24.24
C GLU A 159 -7.94 -9.57 23.50
N LEU A 160 -9.08 -8.97 23.12
CA LEU A 160 -9.12 -7.62 22.55
C LEU A 160 -9.69 -6.69 23.61
N CYS A 161 -8.83 -5.91 24.24
CA CYS A 161 -9.21 -4.88 25.19
C CYS A 161 -8.24 -3.72 25.05
N ARG A 162 -8.75 -2.50 25.13
CA ARG A 162 -7.91 -1.29 25.17
C ARG A 162 -7.27 -1.13 26.55
N THR A 163 -5.98 -0.80 26.58
CA THR A 163 -5.17 -0.63 27.81
C THR A 163 -4.84 0.83 28.12
N ASP A 164 -5.25 1.76 27.26
CA ASP A 164 -4.72 3.12 27.14
C ASP A 164 -5.68 4.25 27.60
N ALA A 165 -6.80 3.91 28.23
CA ALA A 165 -7.70 4.93 28.77
C ALA A 165 -7.03 5.67 29.94
N ASP A 166 -6.50 6.86 29.69
CA ASP A 166 -5.89 7.72 30.71
C ASP A 166 -6.83 7.93 31.92
N GLY A 167 -6.37 7.55 33.12
CA GLY A 167 -7.02 7.84 34.41
C GLY A 167 -7.60 6.61 35.14
N PRO A 168 -8.17 6.79 36.36
CA PRO A 168 -8.76 5.69 37.14
C PRO A 168 -10.01 5.05 36.49
N ALA A 169 -10.42 5.53 35.32
CA ALA A 169 -11.40 4.92 34.41
C ALA A 169 -10.75 4.03 33.33
N ALA A 170 -9.43 3.76 33.43
CA ALA A 170 -8.67 2.68 32.76
C ALA A 170 -9.25 1.30 33.11
N ARG A 171 -10.51 1.09 32.76
CA ARG A 171 -11.07 -0.24 32.65
C ARG A 171 -10.56 -0.77 31.33
N SER A 172 -10.06 -2.00 31.34
CA SER A 172 -10.00 -2.79 30.12
C SER A 172 -11.37 -2.72 29.46
N ASN A 173 -11.48 -1.93 28.40
CA ASN A 173 -12.72 -1.86 27.65
C ASN A 173 -12.62 -2.93 26.58
N CYS A 174 -13.04 -4.13 26.95
CA CYS A 174 -13.17 -5.25 26.05
C CYS A 174 -14.49 -5.10 25.27
N ASP A 175 -14.60 -4.00 24.54
CA ASP A 175 -15.78 -3.60 23.79
C ASP A 175 -15.97 -4.55 22.60
N GLU A 176 -17.20 -5.02 22.36
CA GLU A 176 -17.52 -5.84 21.18
C GLU A 176 -17.22 -5.09 19.87
N ARG A 177 -17.16 -3.75 19.88
CA ARG A 177 -16.70 -2.96 18.73
C ARG A 177 -15.27 -3.30 18.29
N LEU A 178 -14.40 -3.78 19.19
CA LEU A 178 -13.04 -4.19 18.83
C LEU A 178 -13.01 -5.44 17.93
N ARG A 179 -14.10 -6.20 17.90
CA ARG A 179 -14.26 -7.36 17.02
C ARG A 179 -14.93 -6.99 15.69
N ARG A 180 -15.33 -5.74 15.49
CA ARG A 180 -15.94 -5.31 14.24
C ARG A 180 -14.86 -5.19 13.15
N VAL A 181 -15.13 -5.79 12.00
CA VAL A 181 -14.34 -5.61 10.78
C VAL A 181 -15.24 -4.97 9.73
N LEU A 182 -14.82 -3.84 9.18
CA LEU A 182 -15.53 -3.18 8.08
C LEU A 182 -14.82 -3.50 6.77
N VAL A 183 -15.57 -3.90 5.74
CA VAL A 183 -15.02 -4.19 4.42
C VAL A 183 -15.74 -3.35 3.36
N PHE A 184 -14.96 -2.53 2.66
CA PHE A 184 -15.44 -1.74 1.53
C PHE A 184 -14.96 -2.38 0.23
N HIS A 185 -15.90 -2.91 -0.54
CA HIS A 185 -15.61 -3.50 -1.85
C HIS A 185 -15.56 -2.45 -2.95
N ASP A 186 -14.51 -2.49 -3.76
CA ASP A 186 -14.47 -1.73 -5.01
C ASP A 186 -15.40 -2.38 -6.04
N ARG A 187 -16.37 -1.63 -6.56
CA ARG A 187 -17.32 -2.12 -7.57
C ARG A 187 -16.64 -2.47 -8.90
N GLY A 188 -15.44 -1.95 -9.14
CA GLY A 188 -14.58 -2.28 -10.28
C GLY A 188 -13.76 -3.55 -10.08
N GLU A 189 -13.93 -4.28 -8.97
CA GLU A 189 -13.18 -5.49 -8.61
C GLU A 189 -11.65 -5.30 -8.56
N ARG A 190 -11.17 -4.07 -8.30
CA ARG A 190 -9.74 -3.75 -8.23
C ARG A 190 -9.11 -4.07 -6.87
N GLY A 191 -9.94 -4.21 -5.84
CA GLY A 191 -9.49 -4.38 -4.47
C GLY A 191 -10.58 -4.13 -3.43
N ALA A 192 -10.15 -3.96 -2.19
CA ALA A 192 -11.01 -3.61 -1.07
C ALA A 192 -10.23 -2.84 0.01
N LEU A 193 -10.97 -2.12 0.86
CA LEU A 193 -10.47 -1.61 2.12
C LEU A 193 -11.00 -2.49 3.25
N VAL A 194 -10.16 -2.82 4.23
CA VAL A 194 -10.52 -3.61 5.40
C VAL A 194 -10.09 -2.83 6.65
N PHE A 195 -11.03 -2.50 7.51
CA PHE A 195 -10.74 -1.78 8.75
C PHE A 195 -10.97 -2.68 9.94
N PHE A 196 -9.91 -2.94 10.70
CA PHE A 196 -9.98 -3.54 12.02
C PHE A 196 -9.96 -2.45 13.09
N ASN A 197 -10.43 -2.78 14.29
CA ASN A 197 -10.42 -1.90 15.46
C ASN A 197 -9.70 -2.60 16.62
N LEU A 198 -8.42 -2.91 16.46
CA LEU A 198 -7.68 -3.74 17.43
C LEU A 198 -7.14 -2.97 18.64
N GLY A 199 -7.49 -1.68 18.77
CA GLY A 199 -7.00 -0.77 19.80
C GLY A 199 -5.78 0.02 19.32
N ASP A 200 -5.98 1.33 19.07
CA ASP A 200 -4.90 2.28 18.79
C ASP A 200 -4.08 2.58 20.06
N GLY A 201 -2.75 2.55 19.92
CA GLY A 201 -1.77 2.85 20.98
C GLY A 201 -1.38 1.65 21.84
N ASP A 202 -2.05 0.51 21.69
CA ASP A 202 -1.74 -0.75 22.37
C ASP A 202 -1.74 -1.97 21.45
N LEU A 203 -1.61 -1.76 20.15
CA LEU A 203 -1.51 -2.83 19.19
C LEU A 203 -0.23 -3.64 19.43
N ASP A 204 -0.37 -4.97 19.46
CA ASP A 204 0.74 -5.90 19.64
C ASP A 204 0.85 -6.89 18.46
N GLN A 205 1.93 -7.67 18.45
CA GLN A 205 2.19 -8.63 17.38
C GLN A 205 1.15 -9.76 17.32
N GLN A 206 0.53 -10.11 18.46
CA GLN A 206 -0.48 -11.18 18.50
C GLN A 206 -1.76 -10.72 17.80
N ARG A 207 -2.20 -9.48 18.05
CA ARG A 207 -3.36 -8.85 17.41
C ARG A 207 -3.14 -8.66 15.91
N VAL A 208 -1.96 -8.18 15.50
CA VAL A 208 -1.62 -8.06 14.07
C VAL A 208 -1.60 -9.44 13.40
N SER A 209 -0.96 -10.45 14.01
CA SER A 209 -0.90 -11.79 13.44
C SER A 209 -2.29 -12.43 13.31
N LEU A 210 -3.15 -12.21 14.30
CA LEU A 210 -4.56 -12.61 14.25
C LEU A 210 -5.26 -11.99 13.03
N ALA A 211 -5.19 -10.66 12.88
CA ALA A 211 -5.87 -9.96 11.79
C ALA A 211 -5.39 -10.38 10.40
N ILE A 212 -4.08 -10.56 10.21
CA ILE A 212 -3.52 -11.05 8.95
C ILE A 212 -3.96 -12.49 8.65
N ARG A 213 -3.98 -13.39 9.65
CA ARG A 213 -4.49 -14.75 9.45
C ARG A 213 -5.96 -14.74 9.08
N GLN A 214 -6.76 -13.91 9.75
CA GLN A 214 -8.19 -13.77 9.48
C GLN A 214 -8.44 -13.21 8.07
N LEU A 215 -7.65 -12.23 7.61
CA LEU A 215 -7.66 -11.79 6.22
C LEU A 215 -7.41 -12.97 5.28
N LEU A 216 -6.36 -13.76 5.49
CA LEU A 216 -5.98 -14.86 4.59
C LEU A 216 -7.00 -16.00 4.57
N GLU A 217 -7.53 -16.38 5.74
CA GLU A 217 -8.44 -17.51 5.92
C GLU A 217 -9.86 -17.19 5.46
N ASN A 218 -10.35 -15.96 5.69
CA ASN A 218 -11.74 -15.58 5.40
C ASN A 218 -11.92 -14.81 4.09
N ARG A 219 -10.91 -14.75 3.19
CA ARG A 219 -11.04 -13.99 1.93
C ARG A 219 -12.28 -14.36 1.12
N GLY A 220 -12.68 -15.64 1.13
CA GLY A 220 -13.87 -16.09 0.40
C GLY A 220 -15.14 -15.51 0.99
N ASP A 221 -15.27 -15.62 2.30
CA ASP A 221 -16.45 -15.20 3.04
C ASP A 221 -16.56 -13.67 3.09
N TRP A 222 -15.43 -12.97 3.04
CA TRP A 222 -15.36 -11.51 3.00
C TRP A 222 -15.30 -10.94 1.58
N GLY A 223 -15.48 -11.74 0.51
CA GLY A 223 -15.47 -11.23 -0.86
C GLY A 223 -14.13 -10.69 -1.38
N LEU A 224 -13.00 -11.05 -0.77
CA LEU A 224 -11.65 -10.55 -1.05
C LEU A 224 -10.89 -11.42 -2.08
N ALA A 225 -11.53 -11.69 -3.22
CA ALA A 225 -10.95 -12.42 -4.35
C ALA A 225 -10.23 -13.73 -3.97
N ALA A 226 -10.92 -14.62 -3.25
CA ALA A 226 -10.35 -15.87 -2.71
C ALA A 226 -9.70 -16.79 -3.74
N GLN A 227 -10.11 -16.71 -5.00
CA GLN A 227 -9.54 -17.46 -6.10
C GLN A 227 -8.12 -17.02 -6.49
N LEU A 228 -7.72 -15.80 -6.15
CA LEU A 228 -6.40 -15.27 -6.46
C LEU A 228 -5.40 -15.74 -5.39
N PRO A 229 -4.19 -16.20 -5.77
CA PRO A 229 -3.12 -16.42 -4.81
C PRO A 229 -2.74 -15.09 -4.16
N VAL A 230 -2.31 -15.12 -2.89
CA VAL A 230 -1.67 -13.96 -2.27
C VAL A 230 -0.20 -13.96 -2.66
N GLU A 231 0.22 -12.91 -3.36
CA GLU A 231 1.56 -12.77 -3.94
C GLU A 231 2.52 -11.97 -3.04
N GLY A 232 2.01 -11.39 -1.95
CA GLY A 232 2.84 -10.72 -0.96
C GLY A 232 2.05 -9.94 0.08
N ILE A 233 2.78 -9.51 1.12
CA ILE A 233 2.26 -8.64 2.18
C ILE A 233 3.24 -7.47 2.36
N VAL A 234 2.73 -6.24 2.37
CA VAL A 234 3.53 -5.02 2.49
C VAL A 234 3.04 -4.24 3.71
N GLY A 235 3.92 -4.02 4.68
CA GLY A 235 3.62 -3.23 5.89
C GLY A 235 4.10 -1.79 5.81
N ALA A 236 3.48 -0.95 6.63
CA ALA A 236 3.82 0.45 6.84
C ALA A 236 5.22 0.66 7.46
N TYR A 237 5.63 1.92 7.55
CA TYR A 237 6.96 2.32 7.97
C TYR A 237 7.13 2.16 9.47
N ALA A 238 8.23 1.56 9.91
CA ALA A 238 8.68 1.69 11.29
C ALA A 238 10.20 1.82 11.31
N HIS A 239 10.71 2.71 12.15
CA HIS A 239 12.14 2.85 12.34
C HIS A 239 12.43 3.38 13.75
N GLU A 240 13.35 2.71 14.42
CA GLU A 240 13.90 3.17 15.70
C GLU A 240 15.42 3.29 15.55
N GLY A 241 15.97 4.38 16.10
CA GLY A 241 17.42 4.49 16.29
C GLY A 241 18.04 5.83 15.93
N GLY A 242 17.23 6.82 15.54
CA GLY A 242 17.69 8.20 15.36
C GLY A 242 18.82 8.37 14.33
N PHE A 243 18.94 7.47 13.35
CA PHE A 243 19.96 7.55 12.32
C PHE A 243 19.63 8.67 11.33
N TYR A 244 20.21 9.85 11.49
CA TYR A 244 20.04 10.93 10.51
C TYR A 244 20.52 10.47 9.10
N PRO A 245 19.71 10.63 8.02
CA PRO A 245 18.49 11.44 7.92
C PRO A 245 17.16 10.65 7.97
N CYS A 246 17.13 9.42 8.51
CA CYS A 246 15.91 8.63 8.68
C CYS A 246 14.95 9.29 9.67
N PHE A 247 13.65 9.21 9.37
CA PHE A 247 12.58 9.63 10.27
C PHE A 247 12.47 8.61 11.41
N ASP A 248 12.71 9.05 12.63
CA ASP A 248 12.55 8.21 13.81
C ASP A 248 11.05 8.12 14.12
N TYR A 249 10.51 6.90 14.06
CA TYR A 249 9.08 6.66 14.24
C TYR A 249 8.83 5.43 15.13
N PRO A 250 9.08 5.56 16.45
CA PRO A 250 8.98 4.48 17.42
C PRO A 250 7.52 4.27 17.91
N HIS A 251 6.52 4.49 17.06
CA HIS A 251 5.13 4.30 17.46
C HIS A 251 4.86 2.80 17.69
N PRO A 252 4.29 2.40 18.85
CA PRO A 252 4.12 0.98 19.20
C PRO A 252 3.36 0.20 18.13
N ASP A 253 2.28 0.76 17.58
CA ASP A 253 1.48 0.08 16.56
C ASP A 253 2.24 -0.15 15.24
N HIS A 254 3.10 0.80 14.86
CA HIS A 254 3.99 0.65 13.70
C HIS A 254 5.01 -0.46 13.94
N ILE A 255 5.62 -0.48 15.13
CA ILE A 255 6.55 -1.54 15.53
C ILE A 255 5.84 -2.89 15.55
N ALA A 256 4.61 -2.97 16.04
CA ALA A 256 3.84 -4.21 16.09
C ALA A 256 3.58 -4.78 14.69
N VAL A 257 3.15 -3.95 13.74
CA VAL A 257 2.98 -4.37 12.34
C VAL A 257 4.32 -4.83 11.75
N HIS A 258 5.34 -4.01 11.91
CA HIS A 258 6.65 -4.24 11.31
C HIS A 258 7.34 -5.50 11.84
N GLU A 259 7.34 -5.72 13.15
CA GLU A 259 7.93 -6.90 13.79
C GLU A 259 7.10 -8.18 13.53
N THR A 260 5.77 -8.07 13.41
CA THR A 260 4.93 -9.22 13.02
C THR A 260 5.30 -9.71 11.63
N LEU A 261 5.37 -8.80 10.65
CA LEU A 261 5.74 -9.16 9.28
C LEU A 261 7.20 -9.62 9.16
N TRP A 262 8.08 -9.21 10.08
CA TRP A 262 9.47 -9.66 10.10
C TRP A 262 9.63 -11.09 10.66
N SER A 263 8.88 -11.38 11.72
CA SER A 263 9.05 -12.58 12.56
C SER A 263 8.17 -13.76 12.18
N VAL A 264 7.01 -13.53 11.56
CA VAL A 264 6.02 -14.56 11.21
C VAL A 264 5.99 -14.76 9.69
N ASP A 265 6.18 -16.00 9.24
CA ASP A 265 5.92 -16.39 7.84
C ASP A 265 4.43 -16.74 7.68
N PHE A 266 3.70 -15.93 6.93
CA PHE A 266 2.27 -16.15 6.61
C PHE A 266 2.07 -17.04 5.37
N GLY A 267 3.15 -17.56 4.75
CA GLY A 267 3.08 -18.48 3.62
C GLY A 267 2.44 -17.88 2.36
N SER A 268 2.51 -16.56 2.20
CA SER A 268 1.72 -15.77 1.24
C SER A 268 2.61 -14.88 0.35
N GLY A 269 3.71 -15.45 -0.15
CA GLY A 269 4.72 -14.72 -0.92
C GLY A 269 5.68 -13.88 -0.06
N PRO A 270 6.50 -13.02 -0.68
CA PRO A 270 7.38 -12.11 0.04
C PRO A 270 6.63 -11.18 1.00
N GLN A 271 7.21 -10.97 2.17
CA GLN A 271 6.76 -9.99 3.15
C GLN A 271 7.73 -8.82 3.18
N MET A 272 7.21 -7.61 3.17
CA MET A 272 7.98 -6.37 3.14
C MET A 272 7.50 -5.45 4.25
N GLY A 273 8.40 -4.66 4.82
CA GLY A 273 8.04 -3.52 5.68
C GLY A 273 8.78 -2.28 5.18
N ALA A 274 8.05 -1.16 5.09
CA ALA A 274 8.67 0.10 4.75
C ALA A 274 9.69 0.50 5.83
N THR A 275 10.83 1.01 5.41
CA THR A 275 11.96 1.40 6.26
C THR A 275 12.76 2.50 5.58
N CYS A 276 13.78 3.05 6.23
CA CYS A 276 14.64 4.07 5.62
C CYS A 276 15.78 3.48 4.79
N THR A 277 16.41 4.33 3.97
CA THR A 277 17.56 3.92 3.16
C THR A 277 18.78 3.49 3.96
N LEU A 278 18.91 3.88 5.23
CA LEU A 278 20.05 3.48 6.08
C LEU A 278 19.80 2.23 6.92
N ASP A 279 18.58 1.66 6.91
CA ASP A 279 18.31 0.41 7.63
C ASP A 279 19.19 -0.72 7.03
N PRO A 280 20.03 -1.41 7.82
CA PRO A 280 20.89 -2.48 7.32
C PRO A 280 20.10 -3.67 6.73
N ARG A 281 18.81 -3.81 7.05
CA ARG A 281 17.90 -4.84 6.51
C ARG A 281 17.31 -4.45 5.15
N ARG A 282 17.42 -3.18 4.73
CA ARG A 282 16.86 -2.68 3.47
C ARG A 282 17.41 -3.43 2.26
N SER A 283 16.51 -3.99 1.47
CA SER A 283 16.82 -4.74 0.24
C SER A 283 16.20 -4.13 -1.02
N LEU A 284 15.23 -3.23 -0.89
CA LEU A 284 14.52 -2.61 -2.00
C LEU A 284 14.31 -1.11 -1.76
N THR A 285 14.37 -0.31 -2.82
CA THR A 285 13.98 1.10 -2.82
C THR A 285 13.20 1.38 -4.08
N ARG A 286 12.07 2.09 -3.96
CA ARG A 286 11.25 2.52 -5.08
C ARG A 286 10.86 3.98 -4.92
N GLU A 287 10.69 4.66 -6.05
CA GLU A 287 10.16 6.02 -6.05
C GLU A 287 8.65 6.00 -6.20
N VAL A 288 7.97 6.81 -5.38
CA VAL A 288 6.57 7.16 -5.63
C VAL A 288 6.51 8.09 -6.84
N SER A 289 5.64 7.76 -7.80
CA SER A 289 5.49 8.52 -9.03
C SER A 289 5.16 9.99 -8.77
N ALA A 290 5.51 10.87 -9.71
CA ALA A 290 5.16 12.28 -9.60
C ALA A 290 3.63 12.49 -9.61
N ALA A 291 2.89 11.64 -10.32
CA ALA A 291 1.43 11.68 -10.38
C ALA A 291 0.82 11.36 -9.01
N SER A 292 1.19 10.24 -8.40
CA SER A 292 0.70 9.86 -7.06
C SER A 292 1.08 10.88 -5.98
N ARG A 293 2.30 11.40 -6.00
CA ARG A 293 2.70 12.48 -5.09
C ARG A 293 1.88 13.75 -5.29
N GLY A 294 1.62 14.12 -6.55
CA GLY A 294 0.75 15.24 -6.88
C GLY A 294 -0.66 15.01 -6.35
N ALA A 295 -1.24 13.84 -6.61
CA ALA A 295 -2.59 13.49 -6.16
C ALA A 295 -2.72 13.50 -4.64
N ALA A 296 -1.71 13.02 -3.90
CA ALA A 296 -1.77 12.97 -2.44
C ALA A 296 -1.47 14.32 -1.77
N SER A 297 -0.46 15.05 -2.24
CA SER A 297 0.15 16.14 -1.44
C SER A 297 0.14 17.53 -2.11
N THR A 298 -0.56 17.73 -3.23
CA THR A 298 -0.58 19.04 -3.90
C THR A 298 -1.21 20.12 -3.02
N LEU A 299 -0.62 21.31 -3.06
CA LEU A 299 -1.19 22.54 -2.53
C LEU A 299 -1.51 23.51 -3.66
N GLY A 300 -2.56 24.30 -3.48
CA GLY A 300 -2.90 25.41 -4.36
C GLY A 300 -1.96 26.62 -4.19
N PRO A 301 -2.10 27.65 -5.05
CA PRO A 301 -1.23 28.82 -5.05
C PRO A 301 -1.27 29.64 -3.76
N HIS A 302 -2.35 29.54 -2.98
CA HIS A 302 -2.52 30.21 -1.70
C HIS A 302 -2.48 29.22 -0.51
N GLY A 303 -1.97 28.01 -0.74
CA GLY A 303 -1.88 26.96 0.27
C GLY A 303 -3.13 26.09 0.36
N GLU A 304 -4.03 26.12 -0.61
CA GLU A 304 -5.24 25.29 -0.58
C GLU A 304 -4.88 23.79 -0.53
N ARG A 305 -5.55 22.99 0.31
CA ARG A 305 -5.35 21.56 0.51
C ARG A 305 -6.03 20.76 -0.63
N ILE A 306 -5.37 20.70 -1.78
CA ILE A 306 -5.92 20.06 -2.99
C ILE A 306 -5.68 18.55 -2.98
N GLY A 307 -4.46 18.13 -2.59
CA GLY A 307 -4.09 16.72 -2.58
C GLY A 307 -4.90 15.91 -1.57
N ALA A 308 -5.25 14.67 -1.91
CA ALA A 308 -6.12 13.80 -1.13
C ALA A 308 -5.70 13.67 0.34
N HIS A 309 -4.40 13.53 0.60
CA HIS A 309 -3.88 13.36 1.96
C HIS A 309 -4.08 14.64 2.78
N ASN A 310 -3.66 15.79 2.25
CA ASN A 310 -3.90 17.09 2.88
C ASN A 310 -5.40 17.39 3.06
N ARG A 311 -6.23 17.01 2.08
CA ARG A 311 -7.64 17.35 2.06
C ARG A 311 -8.45 16.55 3.06
N PHE A 312 -8.26 15.23 3.11
CA PHE A 312 -9.12 14.34 3.89
C PHE A 312 -8.52 13.98 5.25
N TYR A 313 -7.20 14.09 5.42
CA TYR A 313 -6.56 13.87 6.71
C TYR A 313 -6.06 15.14 7.39
N GLY A 314 -6.11 16.32 6.75
CA GLY A 314 -5.54 17.58 7.27
C GLY A 314 -5.92 17.92 8.72
N TRP A 315 -7.15 17.58 9.10
CA TRP A 315 -7.67 17.73 10.47
C TRP A 315 -6.88 16.99 11.56
N LEU A 316 -5.95 16.11 11.19
CA LEU A 316 -5.10 15.30 12.06
C LEU A 316 -3.66 15.83 12.22
N HIS A 317 -3.33 16.99 11.64
CA HIS A 317 -1.97 17.54 11.68
C HIS A 317 -1.92 19.05 12.03
N ALA A 318 -3.06 19.76 11.99
CA ALA A 318 -3.19 21.22 12.19
C ALA A 318 -2.37 22.10 11.22
N ASP A 319 -1.71 21.48 10.25
CA ASP A 319 -0.93 22.11 9.18
C ASP A 319 -0.83 21.12 8.01
N VAL A 320 -0.15 21.51 6.93
CA VAL A 320 0.17 20.66 5.79
C VAL A 320 0.85 19.37 6.24
N TYR A 321 0.41 18.24 5.68
CA TYR A 321 1.08 16.97 5.89
C TYR A 321 2.52 17.01 5.35
N PRO A 322 3.52 16.66 6.17
CA PRO A 322 4.91 16.78 5.78
C PRO A 322 5.23 15.72 4.72
N PHE A 323 5.49 16.18 3.50
CA PHE A 323 5.93 15.33 2.39
C PHE A 323 7.32 15.75 1.89
N SER A 324 8.33 14.89 2.06
CA SER A 324 9.67 15.17 1.57
C SER A 324 9.93 14.61 0.18
N ARG A 325 10.44 15.48 -0.70
CA ARG A 325 10.87 15.10 -2.06
C ARG A 325 12.33 14.62 -2.11
N PHE A 326 13.14 15.01 -1.12
CA PHE A 326 14.59 14.95 -1.19
C PHE A 326 15.27 14.35 0.04
N SER A 327 14.53 14.15 1.14
CA SER A 327 15.04 13.58 2.38
C SER A 327 14.09 12.51 2.91
N GLU A 328 14.56 11.72 3.87
CA GLU A 328 13.77 10.74 4.60
C GLU A 328 13.47 11.23 6.03
N GLN A 329 13.57 12.54 6.28
CA GLN A 329 13.33 13.16 7.60
C GLN A 329 11.84 13.40 7.88
N THR A 330 10.96 12.97 6.98
CA THR A 330 9.52 13.03 7.14
C THR A 330 8.97 11.64 6.87
N LEU A 331 7.92 11.29 7.61
CA LEU A 331 7.27 9.98 7.49
C LEU A 331 6.88 9.69 6.04
N PHE A 332 6.26 10.65 5.38
CA PHE A 332 5.92 10.55 3.96
C PHE A 332 7.02 11.15 3.11
N HIS A 333 7.57 10.35 2.20
CA HIS A 333 8.67 10.78 1.34
C HIS A 333 8.66 10.05 0.00
N ARG A 334 9.34 10.63 -1.00
CA ARG A 334 9.37 10.12 -2.37
C ARG A 334 10.03 8.75 -2.50
N LEU A 335 11.15 8.53 -1.82
CA LEU A 335 12.01 7.36 -1.97
C LEU A 335 11.68 6.34 -0.88
N GLN A 336 10.76 5.42 -1.15
CA GLN A 336 10.36 4.45 -0.15
C GLN A 336 11.27 3.23 -0.20
N SER A 337 11.88 2.93 0.95
CA SER A 337 12.75 1.80 1.14
C SER A 337 12.02 0.68 1.87
N TYR A 338 12.44 -0.56 1.63
CA TYR A 338 11.82 -1.76 2.19
C TYR A 338 12.90 -2.78 2.52
N TRP A 339 12.73 -3.48 3.64
CA TRP A 339 13.32 -4.81 3.79
C TRP A 339 12.37 -5.85 3.20
N VAL A 340 12.90 -7.04 2.88
CA VAL A 340 12.12 -8.16 2.31
C VAL A 340 12.49 -9.45 3.04
N ARG A 341 11.48 -10.23 3.41
CA ARG A 341 11.57 -11.55 4.08
C ARG A 341 10.71 -12.57 3.34
N PHE A 342 10.94 -13.86 3.62
CA PHE A 342 10.14 -14.99 3.13
C PHE A 342 9.95 -15.03 1.61
N ASN A 343 10.99 -14.64 0.85
CA ASN A 343 10.98 -14.60 -0.62
C ASN A 343 11.34 -15.94 -1.28
N ASP A 344 11.34 -17.04 -0.52
CA ASP A 344 11.66 -18.36 -1.07
C ASP A 344 10.46 -18.83 -1.88
N SER A 345 10.63 -18.81 -3.20
CA SER A 345 9.63 -19.16 -4.21
C SER A 345 9.11 -20.58 -3.99
N ARG A 346 7.80 -20.69 -3.73
CA ARG A 346 7.07 -21.98 -3.80
C ARG A 346 6.69 -22.31 -5.24
#